data_AF-A0A4Q3J7U2-F1
#
_entry.id   AF-A0A4Q3J7U2-F1
#
_cell.length_a   1.000
_cell.length_b   1.000
_cell.length_c   1.000
_cell.angle_alpha   90.00
_cell.angle_beta   90.00
_cell.angle_gamma   90.00
#
_symmetry.space_group_name_H-M   'P 1'
#
loop_
_entity.id
_entity.type
_entity.pdbx_description
1 polymer ?
#
loop_
_entity_poly.entity_id
_entity_poly.type
_entity_poly.pdbx_seq_one_letter_code
_entity_poly.pdbx_strand_id
1 'polypeptide(L)' 'MTALTDAYANVYASVGTHPVNAGEEPDISTEELVRLSRHPKIVAIGEAGLDYFHDSAPHDLQAAVFRRHIAAEHRSLQ' A
#
# COMPACT_ATOMS: atom_id res chain seq x y z
N MET A 1 -4.32 -10.86 6.24
CA MET A 1 -2.98 -10.51 5.71
C MET A 1 -1.84 -10.94 6.63
N THR A 2 -1.93 -10.78 7.97
CA THR A 2 -0.79 -11.04 8.88
C THR A 2 -0.52 -12.51 9.21
N ALA A 3 -1.40 -13.45 8.83
CA ALA A 3 -1.25 -14.87 9.19
C ALA A 3 0.13 -15.45 8.83
N LEU A 4 0.71 -15.06 7.69
CA LEU A 4 2.07 -15.49 7.30
C LEU A 4 3.17 -14.82 8.11
N THR A 5 3.04 -13.51 8.39
CA THR A 5 4.05 -12.80 9.20
C THR A 5 4.03 -13.29 10.65
N ASP A 6 2.87 -13.68 11.15
CA ASP A 6 2.69 -14.18 12.52
C ASP A 6 3.22 -15.62 12.66
N ALA A 7 3.08 -16.44 11.63
CA ALA A 7 3.49 -17.84 11.64
C ALA A 7 5.02 -18.06 11.55
N TYR A 8 5.76 -17.13 10.93
CA TYR A 8 7.18 -17.33 10.63
C TYR A 8 8.02 -16.15 11.09
N ALA A 9 8.95 -16.38 12.03
CA ALA A 9 9.77 -15.33 12.65
C ALA A 9 10.52 -14.45 11.63
N ASN A 10 11.02 -15.04 10.54
CA ASN A 10 11.80 -14.37 9.50
C ASN A 10 10.99 -13.85 8.29
N VAL A 11 9.65 -13.87 8.34
CA VAL A 11 8.79 -13.32 7.28
C VAL A 11 8.26 -11.94 7.64
N TYR A 12 8.42 -10.99 6.73
CA TYR A 12 7.93 -9.61 6.82
C TYR A 12 7.10 -9.29 5.59
N ALA A 13 6.29 -8.24 5.64
CA ALA A 13 5.47 -7.82 4.51
C ALA A 13 5.42 -6.30 4.35
N SER A 14 4.94 -5.85 3.20
CA SER A 14 4.51 -4.48 2.95
C SER A 14 2.98 -4.41 2.93
N VAL A 15 2.43 -3.20 3.05
CA VAL A 15 1.00 -2.96 2.82
C VAL A 15 0.77 -1.81 1.85
N GLY A 16 -0.07 -2.03 0.85
CA GLY A 16 -0.41 -1.04 -0.15
C GLY A 16 -1.34 -1.63 -1.22
N THR A 17 -1.61 -0.80 -2.23
CA THR A 17 -2.44 -1.12 -3.40
C THR A 17 -1.56 -0.99 -4.64
N HIS A 18 -1.39 -2.10 -5.35
CA HIS A 18 -0.66 -2.14 -6.61
C HIS A 18 -1.33 -1.21 -7.65
N PRO A 19 -0.57 -0.47 -8.48
CA PRO A 19 -1.14 0.51 -9.43
C PRO A 19 -2.22 -0.06 -10.36
N VAL A 20 -2.04 -1.30 -10.84
CA VAL A 20 -3.03 -2.01 -11.67
C VAL A 20 -4.38 -2.19 -10.94
N ASN A 21 -4.39 -2.33 -9.61
CA ASN A 21 -5.60 -2.51 -8.80
C ASN A 21 -6.17 -1.19 -8.27
N ALA A 22 -5.59 -0.03 -8.60
CA ALA A 22 -6.08 1.26 -8.11
C ALA A 22 -7.53 1.54 -8.49
N GLY A 23 -8.01 0.96 -9.62
CA GLY A 23 -9.41 1.00 -10.06
C GLY A 23 -10.39 0.20 -9.19
N GLU A 24 -9.92 -0.88 -8.58
CA GLU A 24 -10.72 -1.77 -7.72
C GLU A 24 -10.69 -1.31 -6.26
N GLU A 25 -9.62 -0.63 -5.86
CA GLU A 25 -9.42 -0.09 -4.51
C GLU A 25 -9.27 1.45 -4.50
N PRO A 26 -10.20 2.20 -5.11
CA PRO A 26 -10.08 3.65 -5.24
C PRO A 26 -10.16 4.40 -3.90
N ASP A 27 -10.72 3.75 -2.88
CA ASP A 27 -11.05 4.36 -1.59
C ASP A 27 -10.02 4.07 -0.49
N ILE A 28 -8.89 3.42 -0.83
CA ILE A 28 -7.83 3.23 0.14
C ILE A 28 -7.35 4.59 0.66
N SER A 29 -7.50 4.81 1.97
CA SER A 29 -7.16 6.08 2.61
C SER A 29 -5.74 6.04 3.17
N THR A 30 -5.15 7.22 3.35
CA THR A 30 -3.86 7.36 4.01
C THR A 30 -3.93 6.83 5.46
N GLU A 31 -5.02 7.09 6.16
CA GLU A 31 -5.23 6.66 7.55
C GLU A 31 -5.31 5.13 7.67
N GLU A 32 -5.92 4.46 6.70
CA GLU A 32 -6.00 3.01 6.67
C GLU A 32 -4.62 2.37 6.41
N LEU A 33 -3.85 2.92 5.48
CA LEU A 33 -2.47 2.47 5.22
C LEU A 33 -1.59 2.62 6.47
N VAL A 34 -1.68 3.77 7.17
CA VAL A 34 -0.98 4.01 8.44
C VAL A 34 -1.43 3.01 9.52
N ARG A 35 -2.73 2.74 9.61
CA ARG A 35 -3.26 1.78 10.59
C ARG A 35 -2.71 0.38 10.34
N LEU A 36 -2.67 -0.05 9.08
CA LEU A 36 -2.16 -1.37 8.70
C LEU A 36 -0.64 -1.49 8.89
N SER A 37 0.11 -0.41 8.67
CA SER A 37 1.57 -0.41 8.83
C SER A 37 2.05 -0.48 10.28
N ARG A 38 1.16 -0.30 11.27
CA ARG A 38 1.51 -0.40 12.70
C ARG A 38 1.83 -1.82 13.16
N HIS A 39 1.52 -2.83 12.36
CA HIS A 39 1.88 -4.20 12.70
C HIS A 39 3.41 -4.35 12.67
N PRO A 40 4.05 -4.94 13.71
CA PRO A 40 5.51 -4.90 13.90
C PRO A 40 6.31 -5.58 12.79
N LYS A 41 5.67 -6.40 11.97
CA LYS A 41 6.29 -7.11 10.83
C LYS A 41 5.88 -6.56 9.46
N ILE A 42 5.16 -5.44 9.45
CA ILE A 42 4.94 -4.64 8.25
C ILE A 42 6.02 -3.57 8.22
N VAL A 43 6.93 -3.69 7.27
CA VAL A 43 8.18 -2.89 7.23
C VAL A 43 8.21 -1.88 6.09
N ALA A 44 7.14 -1.81 5.28
CA ALA A 44 7.04 -0.92 4.15
C ALA A 44 5.58 -0.60 3.80
N ILE A 45 5.36 0.57 3.19
CA ILE A 45 4.14 0.91 2.47
C ILE A 45 4.35 0.58 0.99
N GLY A 46 3.59 -0.38 0.47
CA GLY A 46 3.65 -0.87 -0.90
C GLY A 46 3.08 -2.28 -1.08
N GLU A 47 3.04 -2.83 -2.28
CA GLU A 47 3.55 -2.24 -3.52
C GLU A 47 2.75 -1.01 -3.95
N ALA A 48 3.44 0.04 -4.38
CA ALA A 48 2.85 1.32 -4.76
C ALA A 48 3.65 1.95 -5.91
N GLY A 49 2.97 2.65 -6.82
CA GLY A 49 3.63 3.27 -7.96
C GLY A 49 2.67 3.63 -9.07
N LEU A 50 3.16 3.57 -10.30
CA LEU A 50 2.43 3.83 -11.53
C LEU A 50 2.75 2.71 -12.53
N ASP A 51 1.72 2.15 -13.15
CA ASP A 51 1.82 1.19 -14.23
C ASP A 51 0.95 1.66 -15.40
N TYR A 52 1.58 2.35 -16.35
CA TYR A 52 0.94 2.87 -17.56
C TYR A 52 1.07 1.91 -18.75
N PHE A 53 1.67 0.73 -18.54
CA PHE A 53 1.79 -0.26 -19.61
C PHE A 53 0.52 -1.11 -19.74
N HIS A 54 -0.07 -1.50 -18.60
CA HIS A 54 -1.19 -2.45 -18.58
C HIS A 54 -2.59 -1.81 -18.71
N ASP A 55 -2.71 -0.48 -18.79
CA ASP A 55 -3.97 0.30 -18.91
C ASP A 55 -5.16 -0.24 -18.08
N SER A 56 -4.85 -0.78 -16.90
CA SER A 56 -5.81 -1.55 -16.09
C SER A 56 -6.57 -0.68 -15.09
N ALA A 57 -6.06 0.52 -14.82
CA ALA A 57 -6.69 1.51 -13.96
C ALA A 57 -6.42 2.92 -14.55
N PRO A 58 -7.40 3.84 -14.49
CA PRO A 58 -7.21 5.22 -14.92
C PRO A 58 -5.95 5.86 -14.31
N HIS A 59 -5.13 6.52 -15.13
CA HIS A 59 -3.84 7.07 -14.68
C HIS A 59 -3.98 8.08 -13.54
N ASP A 60 -5.05 8.87 -13.54
CA ASP A 60 -5.37 9.82 -12.48
C ASP A 60 -5.64 9.12 -11.14
N LEU A 61 -6.32 7.98 -11.18
CA LEU A 61 -6.59 7.15 -10.02
C LEU A 61 -5.33 6.45 -9.50
N GLN A 62 -4.50 5.89 -10.38
CA GLN A 62 -3.19 5.36 -9.99
C GLN A 62 -2.35 6.43 -9.28
N ALA A 63 -2.29 7.63 -9.85
CA ALA A 63 -1.56 8.74 -9.27
C ALA A 63 -2.18 9.24 -7.95
N ALA A 64 -3.51 9.20 -7.80
CA ALA A 64 -4.17 9.54 -6.55
C ALA A 64 -3.83 8.53 -5.43
N VAL A 65 -3.96 7.23 -5.72
CA VAL A 65 -3.61 6.15 -4.81
C VAL A 65 -2.13 6.21 -4.43
N PHE A 66 -1.23 6.40 -5.39
CA PHE A 66 0.20 6.51 -5.11
C PHE A 66 0.55 7.68 -4.18
N ARG A 67 -0.07 8.85 -4.37
CA ARG A 67 0.12 10.00 -3.44
C ARG A 67 -0.33 9.68 -2.01
N ARG A 68 -1.39 8.89 -1.84
CA ARG A 68 -1.85 8.47 -0.51
C ARG A 68 -0.86 7.52 0.17
N HIS A 69 -0.18 6.67 -0.59
CA HIS A 69 0.90 5.81 -0.09
C HIS A 69 2.09 6.65 0.40
N ILE A 70 2.54 7.63 -0.39
CA ILE A 70 3.60 8.56 0.03
C ILE A 70 3.21 9.31 1.30
N ALA A 71 1.97 9.81 1.37
CA ALA A 71 1.47 10.49 2.56
C ALA A 71 1.39 9.55 3.79
N ALA A 72 1.08 8.27 3.58
CA ALA A 72 1.04 7.27 4.66
C ALA A 72 2.45 6.98 5.18
N GLU A 73 3.41 6.78 4.28
CA GLU A 73 4.82 6.55 4.64
C GLU A 73 5.35 7.69 5.54
N HIS A 74 5.19 8.94 5.12
CA HIS A 74 5.62 10.09 5.92
C HIS A 74 4.96 10.18 7.30
N ARG A 75 3.71 9.72 7.43
CA ARG A 75 2.96 9.75 8.70
C ARG A 75 3.28 8.55 9.61
N SER A 76 3.70 7.43 9.03
CA SER A 76 4.07 6.22 9.78
C SER A 76 5.46 6.31 10.42
N LEU A 77 6.28 7.30 10.00
CA LEU A 77 7.60 7.58 10.58
C LEU A 77 7.57 8.53 11.80
N GLN A 78 6.40 9.06 12.17
CA GLN A 78 6.19 9.95 13.34
C GLN A 78 5.66 9.17 14.53
#